data_AF-A0A3N7DW34-F1
#
_entry.id   AF-A0A3N7DW34-F1
#
_cell.length_a   1.000
_cell.length_b   1.000
_cell.length_c   1.000
_cell.angle_alpha   90.00
_cell.angle_beta   90.00
_cell.angle_gamma   90.00
#
_symmetry.space_group_name_H-M   'P 1'
#
loop_
_entity.id
_entity.type
_entity.pdbx_description
1 polymer ?
#
loop_
_entity_poly.entity_id
_entity_poly.type
_entity_poly.pdbx_seq_one_letter_code
_entity_poly.pdbx_strand_id
1 'polypeptide(L)'
;MNYIIKHTGDKPVDLKKVAEVIRAHQGDLIDGSAMPTMGLVKIAPEEIESLKQNLDEWQVFPEKSYQVPNTRKKTGGPFGGF
;
A
#
# COMPACT_ATOMS: atom_id res chain seq x y z
N MET A 1 -6.35 8.37 -6.62
CA MET A 1 -4.86 8.30 -6.65
C MET A 1 -4.44 6.99 -6.00
N ASN A 2 -3.25 6.48 -6.25
CA ASN A 2 -2.79 5.28 -5.55
C ASN A 2 -1.98 5.67 -4.31
N TYR A 3 -2.18 4.89 -3.25
CA TYR A 3 -1.60 5.09 -1.94
C TYR A 3 -1.15 3.75 -1.38
N ILE A 4 -0.03 3.77 -0.68
CA ILE A 4 0.49 2.62 0.03
C ILE A 4 0.09 2.77 1.50
N ILE A 5 -0.65 1.79 1.99
CA ILE A 5 -1.00 1.67 3.40
C ILE A 5 0.03 0.75 4.06
N LYS A 6 0.57 1.17 5.20
CA LYS A 6 1.50 0.39 6.01
C LYS A 6 0.95 0.28 7.42
N HIS A 7 0.79 -0.95 7.89
CA HIS A 7 0.43 -1.20 9.27
C HIS A 7 1.67 -1.04 10.16
N THR A 8 1.56 -0.21 11.19
CA THR A 8 2.63 0.00 12.19
C THR A 8 2.26 -0.46 13.59
N GLY A 9 1.01 -0.91 13.78
CA GLY A 9 0.54 -1.46 15.04
C GLY A 9 1.04 -2.88 15.29
N ASP A 10 1.02 -3.29 16.55
CA ASP A 10 1.33 -4.66 16.98
C ASP A 10 0.09 -5.57 16.93
N LYS A 11 -1.09 -4.99 16.69
CA LYS A 11 -2.36 -5.71 16.67
C LYS A 11 -2.52 -6.57 15.41
N PRO A 12 -3.20 -7.71 15.51
CA PRO A 12 -3.59 -8.49 14.35
C PRO A 12 -4.53 -7.66 13.45
N VAL A 13 -4.15 -7.52 12.19
CA VAL A 13 -4.94 -6.82 11.18
C VAL A 13 -5.98 -7.76 10.59
N ASP A 14 -7.24 -7.36 10.66
CA ASP A 14 -8.31 -8.00 9.92
C ASP A 14 -8.37 -7.49 8.47
N LEU A 15 -7.80 -8.27 7.55
CA LEU A 15 -7.81 -7.95 6.11
C LEU A 15 -9.22 -7.75 5.55
N LYS A 16 -10.20 -8.51 6.07
CA LYS A 16 -11.62 -8.35 5.69
C LYS A 16 -12.16 -6.98 6.09
N LYS A 17 -11.88 -6.56 7.33
CA LYS A 17 -12.31 -5.27 7.85
C LYS A 17 -11.62 -4.13 7.10
N VAL A 18 -10.34 -4.27 6.79
CA VAL A 18 -9.60 -3.30 5.97
C VAL A 18 -10.20 -3.21 4.56
N ALA A 19 -10.51 -4.33 3.92
CA ALA A 19 -11.15 -4.34 2.60
C ALA A 19 -12.56 -3.72 2.62
N GLU A 20 -13.36 -3.95 3.66
CA GLU A 20 -14.66 -3.31 3.85
C GLU A 20 -14.54 -1.81 4.05
N VAL A 21 -13.61 -1.35 4.88
CA VAL A 21 -13.34 0.09 5.10
C VAL A 21 -12.87 0.75 3.80
N ILE A 22 -11.93 0.13 3.07
CA ILE A 22 -11.48 0.61 1.77
C ILE A 22 -12.66 0.74 0.80
N ARG A 23 -13.50 -0.29 0.68
CA ARG A 23 -14.70 -0.25 -0.18
C ARG A 23 -15.71 0.80 0.25
N ALA A 24 -15.92 0.98 1.56
CA ALA A 24 -16.84 1.99 2.09
C ALA A 24 -16.42 3.42 1.71
N HIS A 25 -15.11 3.64 1.61
CA HIS A 25 -14.50 4.91 1.20
C HIS A 25 -14.21 4.99 -0.32
N GLN A 26 -14.94 4.23 -1.14
CA GLN A 26 -14.76 4.17 -2.60
C GLN A 26 -13.33 3.85 -3.04
N GLY A 27 -12.59 3.15 -2.19
CA GLY A 27 -11.26 2.67 -2.47
C GLY A 27 -11.28 1.29 -3.11
N ASP A 28 -10.25 1.02 -3.90
CA ASP A 28 -9.96 -0.29 -4.47
C ASP A 28 -8.61 -0.80 -3.97
N LEU A 29 -8.54 -2.05 -3.53
CA LEU A 29 -7.27 -2.70 -3.23
C LEU A 29 -6.63 -3.13 -4.56
N ILE A 30 -5.52 -2.49 -4.93
CA ILE A 30 -4.79 -2.77 -6.17
C ILE A 30 -3.80 -3.92 -5.95
N ASP A 31 -3.06 -3.87 -4.83
CA ASP A 31 -2.10 -4.91 -4.46
C ASP A 31 -2.20 -5.21 -2.96
N GLY A 32 -2.51 -6.47 -2.65
CA GLY A 32 -2.53 -7.01 -1.29
C GLY A 32 -1.36 -7.95 -1.00
N SER A 33 -0.34 -7.99 -1.87
CA SER A 33 0.72 -9.01 -1.83
C SER A 33 1.59 -8.91 -0.57
N ALA A 34 1.66 -7.73 0.04
CA ALA A 34 2.41 -7.47 1.27
C ALA A 34 1.51 -7.36 2.52
N MET A 35 0.22 -7.68 2.41
CA MET A 35 -0.70 -7.63 3.54
C MET A 35 -0.40 -8.78 4.52
N PRO A 36 -0.61 -8.60 5.84
CA PRO A 36 -1.19 -7.44 6.53
C PRO A 36 -0.25 -6.25 6.77
N THR A 37 1.03 -6.38 6.42
CA THR A 37 2.04 -5.37 6.76
C THR A 37 1.94 -4.13 5.87
N MET A 38 1.72 -4.30 4.58
CA MET A 38 1.59 -3.21 3.60
C MET A 38 0.60 -3.57 2.48
N GLY A 39 -0.04 -2.58 1.86
CA GLY A 39 -0.91 -2.79 0.71
C GLY A 39 -0.96 -1.56 -0.18
N LEU A 40 -1.19 -1.75 -1.47
CA LEU A 40 -1.45 -0.69 -2.42
C LEU A 40 -2.95 -0.55 -2.61
N VAL A 41 -3.48 0.62 -2.29
CA VAL A 41 -4.89 0.95 -2.44
C VAL A 41 -5.04 2.17 -3.33
N LYS A 42 -6.07 2.18 -4.15
CA LYS A 42 -6.47 3.32 -4.94
C LYS A 42 -7.66 3.96 -4.28
N ILE A 43 -7.50 5.18 -3.76
CA ILE A 43 -8.55 5.92 -3.06
C ILE A 43 -8.51 7.40 -3.47
N ALA A 44 -9.63 8.11 -3.31
CA ALA A 44 -9.68 9.55 -3.50
C ALA A 44 -8.92 10.26 -2.36
N PRO A 45 -8.19 11.35 -2.64
CA PRO A 45 -7.44 12.08 -1.60
C PRO A 45 -8.34 12.62 -0.47
N GLU A 46 -9.57 12.96 -0.81
CA GLU A 46 -10.60 13.48 0.10
C GLU A 46 -11.01 12.43 1.15
N GLU A 47 -10.95 11.14 0.78
CA GLU A 47 -11.35 10.02 1.63
C GLU A 47 -10.19 9.48 2.48
N ILE A 48 -8.96 9.95 2.28
CA ILE A 48 -7.78 9.46 3.02
C ILE A 48 -7.84 9.85 4.49
N GLU A 49 -8.28 11.07 4.78
CA GLU A 49 -8.40 11.52 6.17
C GLU A 49 -9.43 10.67 6.93
N SER A 50 -10.57 10.38 6.30
CA SER A 50 -11.59 9.45 6.81
C SER A 50 -11.04 8.02 6.98
N LEU A 51 -10.28 7.53 6.00
CA LEU A 51 -9.66 6.20 6.07
C LEU A 51 -8.63 6.12 7.22
N LYS A 52 -7.81 7.15 7.42
CA LYS A 52 -6.84 7.22 8.53
C LYS A 52 -7.52 7.28 9.89
N GLN A 53 -8.64 7.99 10.00
CA GLN A 53 -9.42 8.02 11.25
C GLN A 53 -10.04 6.65 11.58
N ASN A 54 -10.45 5.89 10.57
CA ASN A 54 -11.01 4.55 10.76
C ASN A 54 -9.95 3.46 10.94
N LEU A 55 -8.74 3.66 10.43
CA LEU A 55 -7.59 2.77 10.53
C LEU A 55 -6.55 3.36 11.49
N ASP A 56 -6.87 3.32 12.79
CA ASP A 56 -5.91 3.62 13.86
C ASP A 56 -4.68 2.69 13.70
N GLU A 57 -3.46 3.23 13.82
CA GLU A 57 -2.18 2.51 13.62
C GLU A 57 -1.77 2.21 12.16
N TRP A 58 -2.42 2.82 11.16
CA TRP A 58 -2.04 2.74 9.75
C TRP A 58 -1.44 4.04 9.21
N GLN A 59 -0.30 3.92 8.53
CA GLN A 59 0.32 5.01 7.80
C GLN A 59 -0.02 4.92 6.31
N VAL A 60 -0.49 6.03 5.72
CA VAL A 60 -0.85 6.10 4.30
C VAL A 60 0.14 7.02 3.59
N PHE A 61 0.81 6.49 2.57
CA PHE A 61 1.79 7.18 1.75
C PHE A 61 1.27 7.32 0.32
N PRO A 62 1.32 8.51 -0.31
CA PRO A 62 1.03 8.62 -1.74
C PRO A 62 2.04 7.84 -2.56
N GLU A 63 1.59 7.08 -3.57
CA GLU A 63 2.48 6.34 -4.49
C GLU A 63 3.53 7.28 -5.11
N LYS A 64 3.11 8.50 -5.49
CA LYS A 64 4.01 9.53 -6.05
C LYS A 64 5.19 9.91 -5.14
N SER A 65 5.07 9.74 -3.82
CA SER A 65 6.15 9.99 -2.86
C SER A 65 6.78 8.71 -2.33
N TYR A 66 6.18 7.55 -2.64
CA TYR A 66 6.79 6.26 -2.37
C TYR A 66 7.80 5.98 -3.47
N GLN A 67 9.00 6.50 -3.26
CA GLN A 67 10.17 6.06 -3.99
C GLN A 67 10.40 4.61 -3.58
N VAL A 68 9.84 3.68 -4.35
CA VAL A 68 10.18 2.26 -4.25
C VAL A 68 11.70 2.23 -4.23
N PRO A 69 12.37 1.80 -3.15
CA PRO A 69 13.82 1.68 -3.16
C PRO A 69 14.09 0.75 -4.31
N ASN A 70 14.71 1.32 -5.33
CA ASN A 70 14.85 0.75 -6.66
C ASN A 70 15.32 -0.70 -6.49
N THR A 71 14.42 -1.69 -6.55
CA THR A 71 14.79 -3.10 -6.62
C THR A 71 15.26 -3.39 -8.03
N ARG A 72 16.13 -2.54 -8.58
CA ARG A 72 17.15 -2.94 -9.53
C ARG A 72 18.18 -3.73 -8.73
N LYS A 73 17.79 -4.94 -8.32
CA LYS A 73 18.75 -6.03 -8.19
C LYS A 73 19.43 -6.11 -9.55
N LYS A 74 20.62 -5.51 -9.64
CA LYS A 74 21.58 -5.76 -10.71
C LYS A 74 22.12 -7.16 -10.46
N THR A 75 21.28 -8.17 -10.69
CA THR A 75 21.68 -9.57 -10.66
C THR A 75 21.34 -10.13 -12.02
N GLY A 76 22.38 -10.31 -12.84
CA GLY A 76 22.29 -10.88 -14.17
C GLY A 76 23.28 -10.25 -15.13
N GLY A 77 24.55 -10.66 -15.07
CA GLY A 77 25.27 -10.89 -16.32
C GLY A 77 24.49 -11.94 -17.14
N PRO A 78 24.58 -11.90 -18.47
CA PRO A 78 25.63 -12.69 -19.11
C PRO A 78 26.27 -11.99 -20.32
N PHE A 79 27.42 -12.53 -20.74
CA PHE A 79 28.00 -12.50 -22.09
C PHE A 79 27.15 -11.94 -23.24
N GLY A 80 27.78 -11.13 -24.12
CA GLY A 80 27.47 -11.11 -25.57
C GLY A 80 27.46 -9.75 -26.29
N GLY A 81 28.44 -9.54 -27.19
CA GLY A 81 28.43 -8.61 -28.34
C GLY A 81 28.70 -7.14 -28.01
N PHE A 82 29.61 -6.39 -28.63
CA PHE A 82 30.33 -6.47 -29.90
C PHE A 82 31.77 -5.98 -29.73
#